data_AF-A0A090DYI2-F1
#
_entry.id   AF-A0A090DYI2-F1
#
_cell.length_a   1.000
_cell.length_b   1.000
_cell.length_c   1.000
_cell.angle_alpha   90.00
_cell.angle_beta   90.00
_cell.angle_gamma   90.00
#
_symmetry.space_group_name_H-M   'P 1'
#
loop_
_entity.id
_entity.type
_entity.pdbx_description
1 polymer ?
#
loop_
_entity_poly.entity_id
_entity_poly.type
_entity_poly.pdbx_seq_one_letter_code
_entity_poly.pdbx_strand_id
1 'polypeptide(L)'
;MSGSALGNSIFLRTGSSLTFLSADVLDLLTLGEGVSFVDDTSFGGGGTSVNVRGNGTVIYNGSTDYQGSIMINNANFKVNGLIDQASIFVCRNTSFSEQRGTLSGVGTITGNVFANSGAISPDAGSTLTLGSLALNSASPGSLGSLVHIEIDSLSHSDVNVTGPASLAGTLEIDLDPNAPPGTYTILTSSGITGAFDLVTFTGPTPNYTLSYLPIGNPTFVQLDFMGFPIDVEPPSDLQGKQKKNEFATQYELYNQLTWGASPSLDVIGYFIYRDGQRIASVPASTLSYQDHNRKKGVSYSYSVTAFNSSDEESAPITIIIRP
;
A
#
# COMPACT_ATOMS: atom_id res chain seq x y z
N MET A 1 -8.58 1.39 37.28
CA MET A 1 -9.94 1.53 37.85
C MET A 1 -10.90 1.49 36.68
N SER A 2 -11.65 0.39 36.53
CA SER A 2 -12.69 0.24 35.52
C SER A 2 -13.93 1.04 35.96
N GLY A 3 -14.08 2.24 35.41
CA GLY A 3 -15.33 2.98 35.57
C GLY A 3 -16.41 2.34 34.71
N SER A 4 -17.50 1.88 35.32
CA SER A 4 -18.74 1.62 34.59
C SER A 4 -19.48 2.94 34.36
N ALA A 5 -20.04 3.13 33.16
CA ALA A 5 -20.94 4.25 32.91
C ALA A 5 -22.17 4.12 33.82
N LEU A 6 -22.26 5.00 34.81
CA LEU A 6 -23.45 5.25 35.62
C LEU A 6 -23.88 6.69 35.31
N GLY A 7 -24.81 6.84 34.36
CA GLY A 7 -25.31 8.15 33.95
C GLY A 7 -26.39 8.06 32.87
N ASN A 8 -27.48 8.79 33.07
CA ASN A 8 -28.54 8.99 32.09
C ASN A 8 -28.00 9.89 30.96
N SER A 9 -28.32 9.54 29.71
CA SER A 9 -28.39 10.38 28.50
C SER A 9 -27.36 11.53 28.40
N ILE A 10 -26.34 11.37 27.54
CA ILE A 10 -25.33 12.42 27.28
C ILE A 10 -25.97 13.61 26.53
N PHE A 11 -26.96 13.33 25.70
CA PHE A 11 -27.70 14.35 24.97
C PHE A 11 -29.07 14.57 25.61
N LEU A 12 -29.30 15.79 26.10
CA LEU A 12 -30.52 16.16 26.84
C LEU A 12 -31.49 17.02 26.02
N ARG A 13 -31.08 17.51 24.84
CA ARG A 13 -31.87 18.41 23.97
C ARG A 13 -31.48 18.24 22.50
N THR A 14 -32.44 18.46 21.59
CA THR A 14 -32.17 18.57 20.15
C THR A 14 -31.12 19.67 19.88
N GLY A 15 -30.19 19.40 18.97
CA GLY A 15 -29.09 20.28 18.60
C GLY A 15 -27.90 20.25 19.56
N SER A 16 -27.94 19.43 20.61
CA SER A 16 -26.80 19.30 21.53
C SER A 16 -25.59 18.64 20.84
N SER A 17 -24.39 19.07 21.24
CA SER A 17 -23.15 18.51 20.74
C SER A 17 -22.17 18.16 21.86
N LEU A 18 -21.51 17.00 21.76
CA LEU A 18 -20.33 16.64 22.53
C LEU A 18 -19.09 16.86 21.65
N THR A 19 -17.98 17.34 22.22
CA THR A 19 -16.71 17.49 21.49
C THR A 19 -15.58 16.78 22.23
N PHE A 20 -14.90 15.88 21.53
CA PHE A 20 -13.60 15.34 21.88
C PHE A 20 -12.53 16.14 21.12
N LEU A 21 -11.62 16.76 21.86
CA LEU A 21 -10.57 17.61 21.33
C LEU A 21 -9.20 17.05 21.70
N SER A 22 -8.42 16.68 20.69
CA SER A 22 -6.99 16.33 20.78
C SER A 22 -6.24 17.30 19.88
N ALA A 23 -5.88 18.47 20.40
CA ALA A 23 -5.53 19.65 19.62
C ALA A 23 -4.25 19.46 18.80
N ASP A 24 -3.21 18.91 19.41
CA ASP A 24 -1.89 18.75 18.82
C ASP A 24 -1.63 17.32 18.34
N VAL A 25 -0.69 17.14 17.41
CA VAL A 25 -0.38 15.84 16.79
C VAL A 25 0.02 14.74 17.78
N LEU A 26 0.55 15.11 18.95
CA LEU A 26 0.94 14.18 20.02
C LEU A 26 -0.15 13.96 21.07
N ASP A 27 -1.27 14.70 20.98
CA ASP A 27 -2.36 14.54 21.93
C ASP A 27 -3.04 13.18 21.72
N LEU A 28 -3.29 12.50 22.84
CA LEU A 28 -3.96 11.22 22.87
C LEU A 28 -5.09 11.25 23.91
N LEU A 29 -6.32 11.06 23.44
CA LEU A 29 -7.49 10.88 24.29
C LEU A 29 -8.03 9.45 24.13
N THR A 30 -8.02 8.68 25.21
CA THR A 30 -8.51 7.30 25.20
C THR A 30 -9.83 7.19 25.95
N LEU A 31 -10.89 6.83 25.22
CA LEU A 31 -12.19 6.45 25.75
C LEU A 31 -12.20 4.92 25.95
N GLY A 32 -12.31 4.50 27.21
CA GLY A 32 -12.27 3.09 27.58
C GLY A 32 -13.54 2.31 27.19
N GLU A 33 -13.50 0.99 27.39
CA GLU A 33 -14.59 0.07 27.04
C GLU A 33 -15.94 0.41 27.70
N GLY A 34 -15.91 1.05 28.87
CA GLY A 34 -17.11 1.48 29.60
C GLY A 34 -17.77 2.75 29.07
N VAL A 35 -17.23 3.40 28.04
CA VAL A 35 -17.77 4.66 27.50
C VAL A 35 -18.78 4.36 26.39
N SER A 36 -20.03 4.77 26.60
CA SER A 36 -21.10 4.75 25.59
C SER A 36 -21.71 6.14 25.45
N PHE A 37 -22.13 6.49 24.22
CA PHE A 37 -22.95 7.67 23.97
C PHE A 37 -24.40 7.23 23.89
N VAL A 38 -25.26 7.82 24.71
CA VAL A 38 -26.70 7.51 24.71
C VAL A 38 -27.45 8.78 24.39
N ASP A 39 -28.29 8.71 23.36
CA ASP A 39 -29.24 9.75 22.97
C ASP A 39 -30.64 9.34 23.42
N ASP A 40 -31.27 10.17 24.23
CA ASP A 40 -32.62 9.97 24.77
C ASP A 40 -33.58 11.04 24.22
N THR A 41 -33.24 11.59 23.06
CA THR A 41 -34.11 12.51 22.33
C THR A 41 -34.89 11.75 21.26
N SER A 42 -36.18 12.08 21.12
CA SER A 42 -36.89 11.76 19.88
C SER A 42 -36.37 12.70 18.80
N PHE A 43 -35.87 12.14 17.70
CA PHE A 43 -35.30 12.92 16.61
C PHE A 43 -36.36 13.85 15.99
N GLY A 44 -36.35 15.13 16.38
CA GLY A 44 -36.84 16.24 15.57
C GLY A 44 -35.79 16.64 14.52
N GLY A 45 -36.10 17.57 13.62
CA GLY A 45 -35.26 17.92 12.46
C GLY A 45 -33.84 18.46 12.73
N GLY A 46 -33.40 18.58 14.00
CA GLY A 46 -32.09 19.14 14.38
C GLY A 46 -31.04 18.13 14.88
N GLY A 47 -31.41 16.88 15.18
CA GLY A 47 -30.48 15.80 15.60
C GLY A 47 -29.56 16.12 16.80
N THR A 48 -28.59 15.25 17.07
CA THR A 48 -27.48 15.48 18.03
C THR A 48 -26.15 15.17 17.33
N SER A 49 -25.04 15.64 17.90
CA SER A 49 -23.71 15.36 17.31
C SER A 49 -22.60 15.08 18.31
N VAL A 50 -21.71 14.15 17.96
CA VAL A 50 -20.39 13.98 18.56
C VAL A 50 -19.37 14.56 17.58
N ASN A 51 -18.48 15.43 18.06
CA ASN A 51 -17.42 16.03 17.26
C ASN A 51 -16.08 15.49 17.72
N VAL A 52 -15.26 15.00 16.80
CA VAL A 52 -13.86 14.61 17.05
C VAL A 52 -12.96 15.60 16.32
N ARG A 53 -12.17 16.39 17.04
CA ARG A 53 -11.44 17.55 16.49
C ARG A 53 -10.00 17.62 16.95
N GLY A 54 -9.18 18.33 16.16
CA GLY A 54 -7.77 18.62 16.44
C GLY A 54 -6.83 17.87 15.49
N ASN A 55 -5.54 17.82 15.79
CA ASN A 55 -4.55 17.07 14.99
C ASN A 55 -4.11 15.75 15.65
N GLY A 56 -4.48 15.53 16.91
CA GLY A 56 -4.12 14.34 17.67
C GLY A 56 -5.04 13.15 17.42
N THR A 57 -4.96 12.17 18.33
CA THR A 57 -5.71 10.91 18.25
C THR A 57 -6.74 10.79 19.37
N VAL A 58 -7.96 10.39 19.01
CA VAL A 58 -9.00 9.94 19.93
C VAL A 58 -9.24 8.46 19.72
N ILE A 59 -8.94 7.63 20.71
CA ILE A 59 -9.17 6.18 20.68
C ILE A 59 -10.51 5.88 21.37
N TYR A 60 -11.40 5.17 20.69
CA TYR A 60 -12.66 4.68 21.22
C TYR A 60 -12.68 3.15 21.30
N ASN A 61 -12.65 2.62 22.52
CA ASN A 61 -12.70 1.18 22.80
C ASN A 61 -14.10 0.71 23.25
N GLY A 62 -15.07 1.62 23.38
CA GLY A 62 -16.39 1.33 23.93
C GLY A 62 -17.37 0.74 22.92
N SER A 63 -18.61 0.53 23.38
CA SER A 63 -19.75 0.21 22.52
C SER A 63 -20.87 1.21 22.74
N THR A 64 -21.49 1.68 21.66
CA THR A 64 -22.57 2.66 21.67
C THR A 64 -23.61 2.35 20.61
N ASP A 65 -24.89 2.57 20.93
CA ASP A 65 -26.05 2.49 20.04
C ASP A 65 -26.51 3.88 19.55
N TYR A 66 -25.61 4.86 19.64
CA TYR A 66 -25.90 6.25 19.30
C TYR A 66 -26.32 6.41 17.85
N GLN A 67 -27.55 6.84 17.62
CA GLN A 67 -28.13 6.99 16.27
C GLN A 67 -27.90 8.37 15.63
N GLY A 68 -27.22 9.29 16.33
CA GLY A 68 -26.95 10.64 15.81
C GLY A 68 -25.77 10.69 14.84
N SER A 69 -25.12 11.85 14.79
CA SER A 69 -23.99 12.09 13.86
C SER A 69 -22.65 12.16 14.59
N ILE A 70 -21.61 11.57 14.02
CA ILE A 70 -20.23 11.72 14.47
C ILE A 70 -19.45 12.46 13.39
N MET A 71 -18.89 13.61 13.70
CA MET A 71 -18.13 14.43 12.75
C MET A 71 -16.66 14.49 13.16
N ILE A 72 -15.79 13.94 12.32
CA ILE A 72 -14.34 13.93 12.49
C ILE A 72 -13.78 15.06 11.62
N ASN A 73 -13.09 16.01 12.25
CA ASN A 73 -12.40 17.11 11.58
C ASN A 73 -10.92 17.11 11.96
N ASN A 74 -10.06 16.75 10.99
CA ASN A 74 -8.59 16.73 11.08
C ASN A 74 -8.00 15.67 12.04
N ALA A 75 -8.70 15.33 13.12
CA ALA A 75 -8.20 14.37 14.11
C ALA A 75 -8.22 12.94 13.57
N ASN A 76 -7.39 12.09 14.19
CA ASN A 76 -7.49 10.65 14.00
C ASN A 76 -8.48 10.08 15.02
N PHE A 77 -9.62 9.58 14.56
CA PHE A 77 -10.57 8.85 15.38
C PHE A 77 -10.38 7.35 15.17
N LYS A 78 -9.73 6.71 16.14
CA LYS A 78 -9.44 5.28 16.14
C LYS A 78 -10.52 4.52 16.87
N VAL A 79 -11.31 3.74 16.14
CA VAL A 79 -12.40 2.93 16.69
C VAL A 79 -11.95 1.48 16.78
N ASN A 80 -11.85 0.96 18.01
CA ASN A 80 -11.56 -0.45 18.27
C ASN A 80 -12.81 -1.23 18.71
N GLY A 81 -13.82 -0.54 19.21
CA GLY A 81 -15.07 -1.13 19.67
C GLY A 81 -16.20 -1.08 18.64
N LEU A 82 -17.43 -0.83 19.08
CA LEU A 82 -18.64 -0.82 18.25
C LEU A 82 -19.33 0.55 18.29
N ILE A 83 -19.58 1.12 17.11
CA ILE A 83 -20.50 2.25 16.94
C ILE A 83 -21.68 1.75 16.10
N ASP A 84 -22.80 1.49 16.77
CA ASP A 84 -24.00 1.00 16.12
C ASP A 84 -24.87 2.20 15.67
N GLN A 85 -25.26 2.19 14.41
CA GLN A 85 -26.22 3.09 13.76
C GLN A 85 -25.77 4.54 13.48
N ALA A 86 -24.81 5.09 14.22
CA ALA A 86 -24.36 6.48 14.02
C ALA A 86 -23.88 6.74 12.58
N SER A 87 -24.29 7.86 11.99
CA SER A 87 -23.69 8.31 10.73
C SER A 87 -22.38 9.05 11.00
N ILE A 88 -21.29 8.64 10.36
CA ILE A 88 -19.96 9.22 10.53
C ILE A 88 -19.55 10.04 9.32
N PHE A 89 -19.10 11.27 9.55
CA PHE A 89 -18.56 12.19 8.55
C PHE A 89 -17.06 12.41 8.81
N VAL A 90 -16.22 12.03 7.84
CA VAL A 90 -14.76 12.13 7.93
C VAL A 90 -14.27 13.24 7.01
N CYS A 91 -13.78 14.33 7.59
CA CYS A 91 -13.49 15.56 6.87
C CYS A 91 -12.15 16.19 7.29
N ARG A 92 -11.60 17.03 6.39
CA ARG A 92 -10.61 18.04 6.73
C ARG A 92 -11.29 19.39 6.91
N ASN A 93 -11.11 20.02 8.06
CA ASN A 93 -11.36 21.45 8.23
C ASN A 93 -10.10 22.23 7.84
N THR A 94 -10.11 22.79 6.63
CA THR A 94 -8.96 23.53 6.06
C THR A 94 -8.66 24.84 6.80
N SER A 95 -9.64 25.41 7.52
CA SER A 95 -9.41 26.58 8.37
C SER A 95 -8.68 26.26 9.67
N PHE A 96 -8.55 24.97 10.03
CA PHE A 96 -7.85 24.52 11.22
C PHE A 96 -6.43 24.03 10.90
N SER A 97 -6.28 23.06 9.99
CA SER A 97 -4.96 22.52 9.63
C SER A 97 -4.92 21.84 8.25
N GLU A 98 -3.72 21.43 7.84
CA GLU A 98 -3.51 20.65 6.61
C GLU A 98 -3.85 19.16 6.73
N GLN A 99 -3.96 18.65 7.95
CA GLN A 99 -4.22 17.25 8.24
C GLN A 99 -5.66 16.85 7.88
N ARG A 100 -5.81 15.68 7.26
CA ARG A 100 -7.12 15.05 7.00
C ARG A 100 -7.66 14.48 8.30
N GLY A 101 -8.98 14.57 8.52
CA GLY A 101 -9.61 13.70 9.51
C GLY A 101 -9.47 12.25 9.08
N THR A 102 -9.21 11.36 10.02
CA THR A 102 -9.02 9.93 9.74
C THR A 102 -9.98 9.12 10.61
N LEU A 103 -10.69 8.17 10.00
CA LEU A 103 -11.35 7.08 10.72
C LEU A 103 -10.46 5.85 10.61
N SER A 104 -10.00 5.34 11.75
CA SER A 104 -9.06 4.21 11.83
C SER A 104 -9.46 3.16 12.85
N GLY A 105 -8.63 2.13 13.01
CA GLY A 105 -8.80 1.08 14.00
C GLY A 105 -9.25 -0.25 13.41
N VAL A 106 -9.79 -1.10 14.29
CA VAL A 106 -10.21 -2.48 13.99
C VAL A 106 -11.69 -2.74 14.31
N GLY A 107 -12.40 -1.68 14.69
CA GLY A 107 -13.75 -1.76 15.21
C GLY A 107 -14.82 -1.99 14.15
N THR A 108 -16.07 -1.98 14.61
CA THR A 108 -17.26 -2.09 13.76
C THR A 108 -18.08 -0.81 13.85
N ILE A 109 -18.39 -0.22 12.71
CA ILE A 109 -19.30 0.92 12.57
C ILE A 109 -20.45 0.43 11.70
N THR A 110 -21.66 0.27 12.22
CA THR A 110 -22.79 -0.28 11.42
C THR A 110 -23.59 0.79 10.69
N GLY A 111 -23.42 2.06 11.07
CA GLY A 111 -24.05 3.19 10.40
C GLY A 111 -23.36 3.60 9.10
N ASN A 112 -23.86 4.68 8.50
CA ASN A 112 -23.33 5.18 7.24
C ASN A 112 -22.02 5.94 7.45
N VAL A 113 -20.99 5.64 6.66
CA VAL A 113 -19.71 6.39 6.68
C VAL A 113 -19.54 7.20 5.41
N PHE A 114 -19.34 8.50 5.58
CA PHE A 114 -19.08 9.46 4.52
C PHE A 114 -17.69 10.05 4.71
N ALA A 115 -16.77 9.75 3.80
CA ALA A 115 -15.50 10.47 3.74
C ALA A 115 -15.62 11.57 2.68
N ASN A 116 -15.28 12.79 3.04
CA ASN A 116 -15.15 13.91 2.10
C ASN A 116 -13.94 14.74 2.52
N SER A 117 -12.84 14.64 1.77
CA SER A 117 -11.49 15.11 2.17
C SER A 117 -10.85 14.40 3.37
N GLY A 118 -11.59 13.51 4.06
CA GLY A 118 -11.08 12.63 5.10
C GLY A 118 -10.46 11.32 4.58
N ALA A 119 -9.90 10.55 5.49
CA ALA A 119 -9.25 9.27 5.23
C ALA A 119 -9.92 8.12 6.00
N ILE A 120 -10.01 6.95 5.36
CA ILE A 120 -10.31 5.66 6.01
C ILE A 120 -9.01 4.87 6.06
N SER A 121 -8.57 4.47 7.24
CA SER A 121 -7.26 3.83 7.43
C SER A 121 -7.37 2.76 8.52
N PRO A 122 -7.71 1.52 8.18
CA PRO A 122 -7.69 0.42 9.14
C PRO A 122 -6.29 0.29 9.76
N ASP A 123 -6.23 -0.28 10.98
CA ASP A 123 -4.93 -0.59 11.58
C ASP A 123 -4.16 -1.62 10.73
N ALA A 124 -2.83 -1.58 10.80
CA ALA A 124 -1.92 -2.53 10.18
C ALA A 124 -2.37 -3.99 10.40
N GLY A 125 -2.37 -4.79 9.32
CA GLY A 125 -2.72 -6.21 9.37
C GLY A 125 -4.14 -6.52 9.85
N SER A 126 -5.04 -5.53 9.87
CA SER A 126 -6.36 -5.66 10.48
C SER A 126 -7.47 -5.14 9.56
N THR A 127 -8.70 -5.60 9.85
CA THR A 127 -9.90 -5.19 9.11
C THR A 127 -10.69 -4.13 9.89
N LEU A 128 -11.06 -3.03 9.23
CA LEU A 128 -12.06 -2.09 9.75
C LEU A 128 -13.42 -2.38 9.11
N THR A 129 -14.46 -2.60 9.94
CA THR A 129 -15.79 -2.95 9.44
C THR A 129 -16.74 -1.75 9.44
N LEU A 130 -17.35 -1.47 8.29
CA LEU A 130 -18.25 -0.34 8.05
C LEU A 130 -19.65 -0.81 7.60
N GLY A 131 -20.68 -0.02 7.91
CA GLY A 131 -22.07 -0.28 7.53
C GLY A 131 -22.34 0.07 6.08
N SER A 132 -21.94 1.27 5.68
CA SER A 132 -21.85 1.68 4.28
C SER A 132 -20.65 2.59 4.12
N LEU A 133 -20.17 2.77 2.89
CA LEU A 133 -19.10 3.70 2.58
C LEU A 133 -19.47 4.59 1.40
N ALA A 134 -19.31 5.90 1.55
CA ALA A 134 -19.39 6.85 0.46
C ALA A 134 -18.14 7.73 0.45
N LEU A 135 -17.38 7.64 -0.64
CA LEU A 135 -16.20 8.44 -0.92
C LEU A 135 -16.53 9.55 -1.90
N ASN A 136 -15.69 10.59 -1.94
CA ASN A 136 -15.84 11.74 -2.83
C ASN A 136 -14.56 11.99 -3.63
N SER A 137 -14.71 12.31 -4.90
CA SER A 137 -13.60 12.74 -5.75
C SER A 137 -13.03 14.08 -5.29
N ALA A 138 -11.76 14.33 -5.63
CA ALA A 138 -11.18 15.65 -5.45
C ALA A 138 -11.86 16.67 -6.37
N SER A 139 -12.05 17.89 -5.87
CA SER A 139 -12.43 19.05 -6.69
C SER A 139 -11.23 20.00 -6.82
N PRO A 140 -11.15 20.86 -7.85
CA PRO A 140 -10.03 21.79 -7.99
C PRO A 140 -9.81 22.63 -6.73
N GLY A 141 -8.62 22.51 -6.11
CA GLY A 141 -8.27 23.20 -4.88
C GLY A 141 -8.78 22.55 -3.59
N SER A 142 -9.41 21.38 -3.66
CA SER A 142 -9.79 20.57 -2.50
C SER A 142 -9.20 19.16 -2.59
N LEU A 143 -9.16 18.48 -1.45
CA LEU A 143 -8.79 17.07 -1.41
C LEU A 143 -10.04 16.19 -1.58
N GLY A 144 -9.92 15.12 -2.35
CA GLY A 144 -10.88 14.02 -2.36
C GLY A 144 -10.72 13.12 -1.14
N SER A 145 -11.56 12.10 -1.01
CA SER A 145 -11.42 11.08 0.03
C SER A 145 -10.17 10.23 -0.19
N LEU A 146 -9.67 9.61 0.87
CA LEU A 146 -8.53 8.71 0.83
C LEU A 146 -8.89 7.40 1.54
N VAL A 147 -8.51 6.27 0.95
CA VAL A 147 -8.47 4.97 1.64
C VAL A 147 -7.00 4.57 1.72
N HIS A 148 -6.50 4.38 2.92
CA HIS A 148 -5.13 3.96 3.19
C HIS A 148 -5.13 2.49 3.57
N ILE A 149 -4.33 1.69 2.85
CA ILE A 149 -4.13 0.26 3.11
C ILE A 149 -2.64 0.00 3.30
N GLU A 150 -2.32 -0.82 4.28
CA GLU A 150 -0.96 -1.26 4.56
C GLU A 150 -0.81 -2.72 4.12
N ILE A 151 0.26 -3.03 3.39
CA ILE A 151 0.62 -4.39 2.98
C ILE A 151 2.07 -4.61 3.42
N ASP A 152 2.25 -5.54 4.34
CA ASP A 152 3.55 -5.93 4.87
C ASP A 152 3.95 -7.35 4.43
N SER A 153 5.10 -7.83 4.90
CA SER A 153 5.62 -9.16 4.57
C SER A 153 4.78 -10.35 5.09
N LEU A 154 3.89 -10.12 6.04
CA LEU A 154 3.10 -11.12 6.77
C LEU A 154 1.59 -10.93 6.64
N SER A 155 1.12 -9.70 6.47
CA SER A 155 -0.28 -9.31 6.58
C SER A 155 -0.61 -8.11 5.71
N HIS A 156 -1.91 -7.82 5.58
CA HIS A 156 -2.40 -6.58 5.00
C HIS A 156 -3.61 -6.11 5.78
N SER A 157 -3.87 -4.81 5.75
CA SER A 157 -5.11 -4.23 6.24
C SER A 157 -6.18 -4.19 5.15
N ASP A 158 -7.45 -4.17 5.54
CA ASP A 158 -8.57 -4.12 4.60
C ASP A 158 -9.80 -3.43 5.18
N VAL A 159 -10.70 -2.97 4.29
CA VAL A 159 -11.97 -2.37 4.67
C VAL A 159 -13.12 -3.32 4.32
N ASN A 160 -13.85 -3.78 5.33
CA ASN A 160 -15.04 -4.60 5.12
C ASN A 160 -16.31 -3.76 5.23
N VAL A 161 -17.04 -3.58 4.12
CA VAL A 161 -18.29 -2.82 4.08
C VAL A 161 -19.48 -3.78 4.04
N THR A 162 -20.23 -3.90 5.12
CA THR A 162 -21.36 -4.85 5.19
C THR A 162 -22.53 -4.47 4.28
N GLY A 163 -22.72 -3.18 4.00
CA GLY A 163 -23.68 -2.62 3.05
C GLY A 163 -23.01 -2.11 1.76
N PRO A 164 -23.60 -1.13 1.05
CA PRO A 164 -23.06 -0.64 -0.23
C PRO A 164 -21.85 0.28 -0.04
N ALA A 165 -20.95 0.26 -1.03
CA ALA A 165 -19.79 1.14 -1.11
C ALA A 165 -19.79 1.95 -2.43
N SER A 166 -19.76 3.28 -2.31
CA SER A 166 -19.56 4.20 -3.44
C SER A 166 -18.13 4.72 -3.43
N LEU A 167 -17.32 4.26 -4.37
CA LEU A 167 -15.89 4.57 -4.46
C LEU A 167 -15.62 5.80 -5.33
N ALA A 168 -14.62 6.58 -4.89
CA ALA A 168 -14.07 7.77 -5.50
C ALA A 168 -12.78 8.14 -4.74
N GLY A 169 -12.07 9.20 -5.15
CA GLY A 169 -10.88 9.68 -4.46
C GLY A 169 -9.66 8.77 -4.66
N THR A 170 -8.75 8.76 -3.68
CA THR A 170 -7.46 8.07 -3.79
C THR A 170 -7.44 6.80 -2.96
N LEU A 171 -6.97 5.69 -3.56
CA LEU A 171 -6.47 4.53 -2.84
C LEU A 171 -4.96 4.71 -2.65
N GLU A 172 -4.52 4.84 -1.40
CA GLU A 172 -3.12 4.89 -1.03
C GLU A 172 -2.73 3.52 -0.43
N ILE A 173 -1.65 2.94 -0.93
CA ILE A 173 -1.12 1.66 -0.48
C ILE A 173 0.28 1.88 0.08
N ASP A 174 0.45 1.70 1.38
CA ASP A 174 1.76 1.58 2.00
C ASP A 174 2.25 0.14 1.83
N LEU A 175 3.16 -0.05 0.90
CA LEU A 175 3.64 -1.38 0.49
C LEU A 175 5.07 -1.57 0.97
N ASP A 176 5.26 -2.47 1.93
CA ASP A 176 6.58 -2.88 2.40
C ASP A 176 7.41 -3.40 1.21
N PRO A 177 8.66 -2.94 1.02
CA PRO A 177 9.57 -3.47 0.00
C PRO A 177 9.76 -4.99 0.04
N ASN A 178 9.53 -5.62 1.20
CA ASN A 178 9.63 -7.07 1.42
C ASN A 178 8.29 -7.79 1.34
N ALA A 179 7.19 -7.11 0.99
CA ALA A 179 5.92 -7.76 0.74
C ALA A 179 6.08 -8.81 -0.38
N PRO A 180 5.52 -10.01 -0.24
CA PRO A 180 5.59 -11.02 -1.28
C PRO A 180 4.65 -10.67 -2.45
N PRO A 181 5.03 -10.92 -3.72
CA PRO A 181 4.08 -10.88 -4.82
C PRO A 181 2.87 -11.78 -4.56
N GLY A 182 1.67 -11.30 -4.87
CA GLY A 182 0.44 -12.00 -4.53
C GLY A 182 -0.81 -11.16 -4.73
N THR A 183 -1.93 -11.74 -4.31
CA THR A 183 -3.25 -11.13 -4.40
C THR A 183 -3.70 -10.66 -3.02
N TYR A 184 -4.12 -9.40 -2.94
CA TYR A 184 -4.54 -8.74 -1.70
C TYR A 184 -5.95 -8.18 -1.85
N THR A 185 -6.83 -8.47 -0.90
CA THR A 185 -8.18 -7.91 -0.88
C THR A 185 -8.15 -6.59 -0.14
N ILE A 186 -8.47 -5.51 -0.84
CA ILE A 186 -8.33 -4.13 -0.34
C ILE A 186 -9.64 -3.70 0.36
N LEU A 187 -10.76 -4.03 -0.27
CA LEU A 187 -12.08 -3.65 0.20
C LEU A 187 -13.11 -4.71 -0.21
N THR A 188 -14.02 -5.05 0.70
CA THR A 188 -15.20 -5.88 0.39
C THR A 188 -16.49 -5.10 0.63
N SER A 189 -17.54 -5.42 -0.12
CA SER A 189 -18.84 -4.77 -0.01
C SER A 189 -19.98 -5.68 -0.48
N SER A 190 -21.20 -5.45 0.02
CA SER A 190 -22.41 -6.04 -0.60
C SER A 190 -22.65 -5.58 -2.04
N GLY A 191 -22.07 -4.44 -2.42
CA GLY A 191 -22.11 -3.92 -3.78
C GLY A 191 -21.31 -2.62 -3.90
N ILE A 192 -20.45 -2.58 -4.91
CA ILE A 192 -19.55 -1.46 -5.20
C ILE A 192 -20.09 -0.68 -6.41
N THR A 193 -20.14 0.64 -6.28
CA THR A 193 -20.36 1.56 -7.40
C THR A 193 -19.19 2.53 -7.51
N GLY A 194 -18.85 2.95 -8.73
CA GLY A 194 -17.68 3.80 -8.97
C GLY A 194 -16.36 3.04 -8.88
N ALA A 195 -15.26 3.80 -8.87
CA ALA A 195 -13.89 3.30 -8.76
C ALA A 195 -13.05 4.37 -8.05
N PHE A 196 -11.87 3.99 -7.53
CA PHE A 196 -10.90 4.99 -7.10
C PHE A 196 -10.44 5.82 -8.30
N ASP A 197 -10.36 7.14 -8.12
CA ASP A 197 -9.90 8.08 -9.15
C ASP A 197 -8.40 7.95 -9.39
N LEU A 198 -7.65 7.59 -8.34
CA LEU A 198 -6.20 7.45 -8.35
C LEU A 198 -5.76 6.34 -7.40
N VAL A 199 -4.70 5.61 -7.79
CA VAL A 199 -3.97 4.69 -6.92
C VAL A 199 -2.56 5.24 -6.71
N THR A 200 -2.13 5.35 -5.46
CA THR A 200 -0.79 5.83 -5.08
C THR A 200 -0.11 4.83 -4.15
N PHE A 201 1.21 4.80 -4.17
CA PHE A 201 2.02 3.98 -3.28
C PHE A 201 2.90 4.86 -2.41
N THR A 202 3.04 4.51 -1.13
CA THR A 202 4.12 5.04 -0.29
C THR A 202 5.38 4.27 -0.66
N GLY A 203 6.39 4.95 -1.21
CA GLY A 203 7.62 4.32 -1.69
C GLY A 203 7.62 4.00 -3.19
N PRO A 204 8.44 3.02 -3.64
CA PRO A 204 8.53 2.65 -5.04
C PRO A 204 7.19 2.17 -5.60
N THR A 205 6.91 2.47 -6.87
CA THR A 205 5.70 1.97 -7.52
C THR A 205 5.93 0.52 -7.99
N PRO A 206 5.10 -0.44 -7.58
CA PRO A 206 5.25 -1.83 -8.00
C PRO A 206 4.70 -2.07 -9.41
N ASN A 207 4.96 -3.25 -9.96
CA ASN A 207 4.12 -3.80 -11.02
C ASN A 207 2.84 -4.36 -10.37
N TYR A 208 1.67 -3.85 -10.79
CA TYR A 208 0.40 -4.28 -10.20
C TYR A 208 -0.77 -4.20 -11.18
N THR A 209 -1.87 -4.88 -10.83
CA THR A 209 -3.19 -4.58 -11.38
C THR A 209 -4.20 -4.37 -10.25
N LEU A 210 -5.17 -3.49 -10.45
CA LEU A 210 -6.28 -3.28 -9.53
C LEU A 210 -7.58 -3.69 -10.22
N SER A 211 -8.30 -4.62 -9.62
CA SER A 211 -9.51 -5.23 -10.19
C SER A 211 -10.72 -5.00 -9.30
N TYR A 212 -11.87 -4.73 -9.93
CA TYR A 212 -13.17 -4.61 -9.27
C TYR A 212 -14.01 -5.82 -9.67
N LEU A 213 -14.21 -6.74 -8.72
CA LEU A 213 -14.71 -8.09 -9.00
C LEU A 213 -15.96 -8.41 -8.19
N PRO A 214 -16.89 -9.23 -8.73
CA PRO A 214 -16.94 -9.68 -10.13
C PRO A 214 -17.27 -8.53 -11.09
N ILE A 215 -16.85 -8.66 -12.35
CA ILE A 215 -17.11 -7.65 -13.39
C ILE A 215 -18.62 -7.42 -13.55
N GLY A 216 -19.03 -6.16 -13.60
CA GLY A 216 -20.42 -5.73 -13.78
C GLY A 216 -21.21 -5.54 -12.50
N ASN A 217 -20.95 -6.34 -11.46
CA ASN A 217 -21.54 -6.20 -10.12
C ASN A 217 -20.45 -6.39 -9.04
N PRO A 218 -19.49 -5.46 -8.93
CA PRO A 218 -18.35 -5.64 -8.05
C PRO A 218 -18.77 -5.69 -6.59
N THR A 219 -18.19 -6.61 -5.84
CA THR A 219 -18.37 -6.81 -4.39
C THR A 219 -17.04 -6.79 -3.65
N PHE A 220 -15.91 -6.74 -4.35
CA PHE A 220 -14.61 -6.50 -3.74
C PHE A 220 -13.63 -5.82 -4.70
N VAL A 221 -12.63 -5.16 -4.12
CA VAL A 221 -11.48 -4.58 -4.80
C VAL A 221 -10.25 -5.42 -4.48
N GLN A 222 -9.55 -5.86 -5.52
CA GLN A 222 -8.40 -6.73 -5.42
C GLN A 222 -7.16 -6.07 -6.04
N LEU A 223 -6.06 -6.09 -5.32
CA LEU A 223 -4.73 -5.74 -5.83
C LEU A 223 -3.98 -7.04 -6.15
N ASP A 224 -3.56 -7.19 -7.40
CA ASP A 224 -2.59 -8.22 -7.79
C ASP A 224 -1.21 -7.57 -7.89
N PHE A 225 -0.38 -7.78 -6.88
CA PHE A 225 0.99 -7.29 -6.78
C PHE A 225 1.95 -8.29 -7.41
N MET A 226 2.71 -7.84 -8.42
CA MET A 226 3.59 -8.69 -9.23
C MET A 226 5.08 -8.49 -8.92
N GLY A 227 5.42 -7.79 -7.83
CA GLY A 227 6.78 -7.41 -7.49
C GLY A 227 7.13 -5.99 -7.94
N PHE A 228 8.22 -5.46 -7.39
CA PHE A 228 8.78 -4.18 -7.83
C PHE A 228 9.49 -4.32 -9.18
N PRO A 229 9.50 -3.28 -10.02
CA PRO A 229 10.33 -3.29 -11.22
C PRO A 229 11.81 -3.40 -10.82
N ILE A 230 12.54 -4.28 -11.50
CA ILE A 230 13.99 -4.42 -11.34
C ILE A 230 14.65 -3.13 -11.85
N ASP A 231 15.41 -2.45 -10.99
CA ASP A 231 16.11 -1.19 -11.31
C ASP A 231 17.63 -1.37 -11.43
N VAL A 232 18.07 -2.56 -11.86
CA VAL A 232 19.48 -2.82 -12.17
C VAL A 232 19.69 -2.64 -13.67
N GLU A 233 20.40 -1.58 -14.05
CA GLU A 233 20.76 -1.32 -15.43
C GLU A 233 21.77 -2.37 -15.94
N PRO A 234 21.64 -2.82 -17.19
CA PRO A 234 22.54 -3.83 -17.75
C PRO A 234 23.97 -3.29 -17.92
N PRO A 235 24.99 -4.16 -17.98
CA PRO A 235 26.29 -3.77 -18.48
C PRO A 235 26.19 -3.29 -19.93
N SER A 236 27.27 -2.73 -20.47
CA SER A 236 27.31 -2.19 -21.84
C SER A 236 28.38 -2.87 -22.69
N ASP A 237 28.42 -2.56 -23.99
CA ASP A 237 29.54 -2.86 -24.90
C ASP A 237 30.10 -4.30 -24.85
N LEU A 238 29.23 -5.32 -24.77
CA LEU A 238 29.68 -6.71 -24.81
C LEU A 238 30.36 -7.02 -26.14
N GLN A 239 31.63 -7.36 -26.06
CA GLN A 239 32.47 -7.81 -27.16
C GLN A 239 32.97 -9.22 -26.88
N GLY A 240 33.17 -9.98 -27.96
CA GLY A 240 33.50 -11.39 -27.88
C GLY A 240 34.34 -11.83 -29.07
N LYS A 241 35.42 -12.58 -28.83
CA LYS A 241 36.24 -13.16 -29.90
C LYS A 241 36.84 -14.50 -29.49
N GLN A 242 36.82 -15.47 -30.41
CA GLN A 242 37.56 -16.71 -30.24
C GLN A 242 39.06 -16.45 -30.38
N LYS A 243 39.82 -16.95 -29.42
CA LYS A 243 41.29 -16.87 -29.35
C LYS A 243 41.87 -18.27 -29.18
N LYS A 244 43.17 -18.38 -29.43
CA LYS A 244 43.96 -19.62 -29.35
C LYS A 244 45.03 -19.45 -28.28
N ASN A 245 45.13 -20.40 -27.35
CA ASN A 245 46.29 -20.56 -26.49
C ASN A 245 47.16 -21.67 -27.04
N GLU A 246 48.47 -21.42 -27.17
CA GLU A 246 49.44 -22.39 -27.66
C GLU A 246 50.36 -22.83 -26.52
N PHE A 247 50.49 -24.15 -26.34
CA PHE A 247 51.30 -24.79 -25.31
C PHE A 247 52.26 -25.78 -25.97
N ALA A 248 53.36 -25.27 -26.53
CA ALA A 248 54.36 -26.03 -27.29
C ALA A 248 53.75 -26.93 -28.38
N THR A 249 53.34 -28.16 -28.04
CA THR A 249 52.75 -29.15 -28.97
C THR A 249 51.23 -29.23 -28.92
N GLN A 250 50.56 -28.53 -28.00
CA GLN A 250 49.11 -28.52 -27.85
C GLN A 250 48.54 -27.11 -28.03
N TYR A 251 47.27 -27.01 -28.39
CA TYR A 251 46.55 -25.75 -28.35
C TYR A 251 45.13 -25.97 -27.82
N GLU A 252 44.57 -24.93 -27.22
CA GLU A 252 43.13 -24.83 -26.97
C GLU A 252 42.58 -23.59 -27.67
N LEU A 253 41.27 -23.61 -27.90
CA LEU A 253 40.52 -22.40 -28.24
C LEU A 253 39.72 -21.97 -27.02
N TYR A 254 39.63 -20.66 -26.83
CA TYR A 254 38.80 -20.07 -25.79
C TYR A 254 38.07 -18.86 -26.37
N ASN A 255 36.92 -18.55 -25.81
CA ASN A 255 36.19 -17.34 -26.17
C ASN A 255 36.47 -16.27 -25.11
N GLN A 256 37.09 -15.18 -25.54
CA GLN A 256 37.32 -14.01 -24.70
C GLN A 256 36.10 -13.10 -24.79
N LEU A 257 35.54 -12.74 -23.65
CA LEU A 257 34.52 -11.72 -23.48
C LEU A 257 35.10 -10.49 -22.78
N THR A 258 34.61 -9.32 -23.15
CA THR A 258 34.83 -8.03 -22.47
C THR A 258 33.55 -7.22 -22.53
N TRP A 259 33.23 -6.47 -21.49
CA TRP A 259 32.04 -5.60 -21.45
C TRP A 259 32.35 -4.32 -20.69
N GLY A 260 31.53 -3.29 -20.90
CA GLY A 260 31.49 -2.08 -20.09
C GLY A 260 30.69 -2.32 -18.81
N ALA A 261 31.08 -1.62 -17.73
CA ALA A 261 30.38 -1.72 -16.46
C ALA A 261 28.90 -1.29 -16.59
N SER A 262 28.05 -1.81 -15.70
CA SER A 262 26.72 -1.25 -15.49
C SER A 262 26.84 0.15 -14.87
N PRO A 263 25.98 1.11 -15.24
CA PRO A 263 25.91 2.42 -14.59
C PRO A 263 25.24 2.39 -13.22
N SER A 264 24.52 1.31 -12.86
CA SER A 264 23.93 1.12 -11.54
C SER A 264 25.02 1.02 -10.45
N LEU A 265 24.87 1.83 -9.40
CA LEU A 265 25.88 1.98 -8.34
C LEU A 265 25.87 0.84 -7.31
N ASP A 266 24.79 0.08 -7.25
CA ASP A 266 24.52 -1.02 -6.33
C ASP A 266 24.94 -2.39 -6.88
N VAL A 267 25.49 -2.45 -8.10
CA VAL A 267 25.97 -3.69 -8.73
C VAL A 267 27.16 -4.26 -7.98
N ILE A 268 27.04 -5.52 -7.56
CA ILE A 268 28.10 -6.25 -6.85
C ILE A 268 28.83 -7.25 -7.75
N GLY A 269 28.25 -7.61 -8.90
CA GLY A 269 28.87 -8.54 -9.84
C GLY A 269 28.14 -8.70 -11.16
N TYR A 270 28.67 -9.63 -11.96
CA TYR A 270 28.08 -10.04 -13.23
C TYR A 270 27.90 -11.55 -13.31
N PHE A 271 26.79 -12.01 -13.88
CA PHE A 271 26.63 -13.39 -14.31
C PHE A 271 26.97 -13.51 -15.80
N ILE A 272 27.70 -14.57 -16.15
CA ILE A 272 28.06 -14.89 -17.54
C ILE A 272 27.33 -16.16 -17.93
N TYR A 273 26.66 -16.11 -19.06
CA TYR A 273 25.92 -17.22 -19.63
C TYR A 273 26.50 -17.63 -20.98
N ARG A 274 26.43 -18.92 -21.28
CA ARG A 274 26.68 -19.48 -22.62
C ARG A 274 25.53 -20.37 -23.01
N ASP A 275 24.95 -20.11 -24.18
CA ASP A 275 23.82 -20.85 -24.74
C ASP A 275 22.65 -20.96 -23.73
N GLY A 276 22.42 -19.88 -22.97
CA GLY A 276 21.38 -19.78 -21.94
C GLY A 276 21.77 -20.34 -20.56
N GLN A 277 22.90 -21.04 -20.42
CA GLN A 277 23.34 -21.61 -19.15
C GLN A 277 24.36 -20.70 -18.45
N ARG A 278 24.14 -20.41 -17.15
CA ARG A 278 25.11 -19.67 -16.33
C ARG A 278 26.41 -20.48 -16.18
N ILE A 279 27.53 -19.92 -16.62
CA ILE A 279 28.85 -20.57 -16.56
C ILE A 279 29.80 -19.91 -15.55
N ALA A 280 29.53 -18.67 -15.14
CA ALA A 280 30.32 -17.97 -14.13
C ALA A 280 29.54 -16.86 -13.42
N SER A 281 30.07 -16.46 -12.26
CA SER A 281 29.76 -15.23 -11.55
C SER A 281 31.09 -14.55 -11.20
N VAL A 282 31.20 -13.25 -11.47
CA VAL A 282 32.42 -12.46 -11.24
C VAL A 282 32.09 -11.17 -10.48
N PRO A 283 33.02 -10.62 -9.67
CA PRO A 283 32.77 -9.39 -8.94
C PRO A 283 32.68 -8.18 -9.89
N ALA A 284 32.04 -7.09 -9.44
CA ALA A 284 31.78 -5.89 -10.27
C ALA A 284 33.03 -5.23 -10.86
N SER A 285 34.20 -5.44 -10.25
CA SER A 285 35.50 -4.97 -10.77
C SER A 285 36.03 -5.76 -11.97
N THR A 286 35.43 -6.92 -12.27
CA THR A 286 35.83 -7.78 -13.38
C THR A 286 34.97 -7.49 -14.61
N LEU A 287 35.62 -7.02 -15.68
CA LEU A 287 34.97 -6.65 -16.95
C LEU A 287 35.42 -7.52 -18.13
N SER A 288 35.96 -8.71 -17.82
CA SER A 288 36.40 -9.67 -18.84
C SER A 288 36.30 -11.11 -18.34
N TYR A 289 36.05 -12.05 -19.26
CA TYR A 289 35.97 -13.47 -18.94
C TYR A 289 36.53 -14.33 -20.07
N GLN A 290 37.21 -15.43 -19.73
CA GLN A 290 37.74 -16.41 -20.68
C GLN A 290 37.01 -17.73 -20.51
N ASP A 291 36.24 -18.13 -21.52
CA ASP A 291 35.60 -19.44 -21.58
C ASP A 291 36.49 -20.42 -22.35
N HIS A 292 37.25 -21.23 -21.63
CA HIS A 292 38.24 -22.16 -22.17
C HIS A 292 37.62 -23.41 -22.84
N ASN A 293 38.46 -24.20 -23.52
CA ASN A 293 38.10 -25.47 -24.13
C ASN A 293 36.93 -25.40 -25.15
N ARG A 294 36.90 -24.34 -25.98
CA ARG A 294 35.91 -24.17 -27.06
C ARG A 294 36.32 -24.95 -28.32
N LYS A 295 35.34 -25.30 -29.14
CA LYS A 295 35.57 -26.04 -30.38
C LYS A 295 35.75 -25.09 -31.56
N LYS A 296 36.65 -25.45 -32.48
CA LYS A 296 36.81 -24.77 -33.76
C LYS A 296 35.54 -24.98 -34.60
N GLY A 297 35.09 -23.94 -35.32
CA GLY A 297 33.95 -24.06 -36.23
C GLY A 297 32.57 -24.06 -35.55
N VAL A 298 32.50 -23.90 -34.23
CA VAL A 298 31.24 -23.86 -33.47
C VAL A 298 30.95 -22.43 -33.03
N SER A 299 29.74 -21.95 -33.28
CA SER A 299 29.26 -20.67 -32.75
C SER A 299 28.70 -20.84 -31.35
N TYR A 300 28.88 -19.83 -30.51
CA TYR A 300 28.38 -19.80 -29.14
C TYR A 300 27.69 -18.46 -28.88
N SER A 301 26.53 -18.51 -28.24
CA SER A 301 25.83 -17.31 -27.78
C SER A 301 26.23 -17.02 -26.34
N TYR A 302 26.73 -15.83 -26.06
CA TYR A 302 27.05 -15.39 -24.71
C TYR A 302 26.14 -14.25 -24.29
N SER A 303 25.75 -14.25 -23.02
CA SER A 303 25.12 -13.08 -22.41
C SER A 303 25.76 -12.75 -21.07
N VAL A 304 25.72 -11.47 -20.72
CA VAL A 304 26.18 -10.94 -19.44
C VAL A 304 25.06 -10.11 -18.83
N THR A 305 24.84 -10.29 -17.53
CA THR A 305 23.90 -9.51 -16.70
C THR A 305 24.65 -8.97 -15.49
N ALA A 306 24.25 -7.80 -15.01
CA ALA A 306 24.62 -7.27 -13.71
C ALA A 306 23.65 -7.77 -12.63
N PHE A 307 24.15 -7.92 -11.39
CA PHE A 307 23.32 -8.17 -10.21
C PHE A 307 23.77 -7.35 -9.00
N ASN A 308 22.81 -6.98 -8.14
CA ASN A 308 23.04 -6.19 -6.92
C ASN A 308 23.01 -7.04 -5.64
N SER A 309 23.13 -6.40 -4.47
CA SER A 309 23.10 -7.08 -3.16
C SER A 309 21.75 -7.69 -2.79
N SER A 310 20.68 -7.32 -3.50
CA SER A 310 19.33 -7.86 -3.35
C SER A 310 19.08 -9.05 -4.29
N ASP A 311 20.14 -9.55 -4.97
CA ASP A 311 20.07 -10.59 -6.01
C ASP A 311 19.17 -10.22 -7.21
N GLU A 312 18.88 -8.93 -7.40
CA GLU A 312 18.15 -8.45 -8.58
C GLU A 312 19.07 -8.49 -9.80
N GLU A 313 18.59 -9.06 -10.89
CA GLU A 313 19.38 -9.28 -12.11
C GLU A 313 18.87 -8.38 -13.25
N SER A 314 19.77 -7.58 -13.81
CA SER A 314 19.47 -6.75 -14.98
C SER A 314 19.07 -7.57 -16.22
N ALA A 315 18.53 -6.89 -17.23
CA ALA A 315 18.37 -7.49 -18.56
C ALA A 315 19.73 -7.94 -19.16
N PRO A 316 19.77 -9.01 -19.99
CA PRO A 316 21.01 -9.50 -20.58
C PRO A 316 21.47 -8.66 -21.79
N ILE A 317 22.77 -8.35 -21.86
CA ILE A 317 23.43 -8.00 -23.13
C ILE A 317 23.99 -9.26 -23.78
N THR A 318 23.85 -9.41 -25.10
CA THR A 318 24.14 -10.67 -25.81
C THR A 318 25.07 -10.47 -27.00
N ILE A 319 25.97 -11.43 -27.23
CA ILE A 319 26.79 -11.54 -28.43
C ILE A 319 26.89 -12.99 -28.93
N ILE A 320 26.93 -13.18 -30.25
CA ILE A 320 27.23 -14.48 -30.86
C ILE A 320 28.67 -14.45 -31.36
N ILE A 321 29.53 -15.29 -30.79
CA ILE A 321 30.88 -15.50 -31.31
C ILE A 321 30.81 -16.55 -32.39
N ARG A 322 31.07 -16.11 -33.63
CA ARG A 322 31.13 -16.96 -34.82
C ARG A 322 32.57 -17.47 -35.05
N PRO A 323 32.73 -18.63 -35.69
CA PRO A 323 34.04 -19.20 -36.03
C PRO A 323 34.84 -18.38 -37.04
#